data_AF-A0A832GFP3-F1
#
_entry.id   AF-A0A832GFP3-F1
#
_cell.length_a   1.000
_cell.length_b   1.000
_cell.length_c   1.000
_cell.angle_alpha   90.00
_cell.angle_beta   90.00
_cell.angle_gamma   90.00
#
_symmetry.space_group_name_H-M   'P 1'
#
loop_
_entity.id
_entity.type
_entity.pdbx_description
1 polymer ?
#
loop_
_entity_poly.entity_id
_entity_poly.type
_entity_poly.pdbx_seq_one_letter_code
_entity_poly.pdbx_strand_id
1 'polypeptide(L)'
;ARYHQTDRALESVRALQRTILDDSADRVAPGGRLVYSTCSIWPEENARQVEAFLERRPEFSRVEERTTLPLAGAPPQQYRDGGYVAVLVRRG
;
A
#
# COMPACT_ATOMS: atom_id res chain seq x y z
N ALA A 1 12.12 -16.72 2.27
CA ALA A 1 10.84 -16.29 1.67
C ALA A 1 10.71 -16.60 0.16
N ARG A 2 11.80 -16.73 -0.61
CA ARG A 2 11.80 -16.79 -2.09
C ARG A 2 11.13 -18.02 -2.74
N TYR A 3 10.71 -19.03 -1.98
CA TYR A 3 10.31 -20.36 -2.50
C TYR A 3 8.86 -20.77 -2.18
N HIS A 4 8.00 -19.87 -1.67
CA HIS A 4 6.62 -20.20 -1.25
C HIS A 4 5.51 -19.36 -1.90
N GLN A 5 5.83 -18.52 -2.88
CA GLN A 5 4.83 -17.69 -3.54
C GLN A 5 4.17 -18.46 -4.69
N THR A 6 3.00 -19.03 -4.41
CA THR A 6 2.07 -19.51 -5.44
C THR A 6 1.09 -18.38 -5.77
N ASP A 7 0.50 -18.39 -6.96
CA ASP A 7 -0.52 -17.39 -7.35
C ASP A 7 -1.67 -17.31 -6.34
N ARG A 8 -2.09 -18.47 -5.82
CA ARG A 8 -3.11 -18.57 -4.76
C ARG A 8 -2.69 -17.87 -3.47
N ALA A 9 -1.43 -18.02 -3.05
CA ALA A 9 -0.92 -17.38 -1.86
C ALA A 9 -0.84 -15.85 -2.03
N LEU A 10 -0.43 -15.39 -3.21
CA LEU A 10 -0.40 -13.96 -3.56
C LEU A 10 -1.81 -13.35 -3.56
N GLU A 11 -2.79 -14.05 -4.13
CA GLU A 11 -4.18 -13.58 -4.11
C GLU A 11 -4.73 -13.49 -2.68
N SER A 12 -4.41 -14.48 -1.85
CA SER A 12 -4.83 -14.50 -0.43
C SER A 12 -4.24 -13.31 0.34
N VAL A 13 -2.97 -12.97 0.07
CA VAL A 13 -2.30 -11.81 0.67
C VAL A 13 -2.95 -10.49 0.21
N ARG A 14 -3.24 -10.34 -1.09
CA ARG A 14 -3.91 -9.15 -1.63
C ARG A 14 -5.31 -8.97 -1.05
N ALA A 15 -6.08 -10.06 -0.92
CA ALA A 15 -7.39 -10.03 -0.29
C ALA A 15 -7.30 -9.57 1.18
N LEU A 16 -6.31 -10.06 1.93
CA LEU A 16 -6.08 -9.63 3.30
C LEU A 16 -5.68 -8.15 3.39
N GLN A 17 -4.77 -7.69 2.51
CA GLN A 17 -4.38 -6.28 2.44
C GLN A 17 -5.59 -5.37 2.20
N ARG A 18 -6.49 -5.77 1.28
CA ARG A 18 -7.75 -5.06 1.01
C ARG A 18 -8.61 -4.97 2.26
N THR A 19 -8.84 -6.09 2.95
CA THR A 19 -9.64 -6.11 4.18
C THR A 19 -9.06 -5.22 5.27
N ILE A 20 -7.74 -5.29 5.51
CA ILE A 20 -7.08 -4.44 6.50
C ILE A 20 -7.24 -2.96 6.16
N LEU A 21 -7.11 -2.59 4.88
CA LEU A 21 -7.24 -1.22 4.43
C LEU A 21 -8.67 -0.70 4.62
N ASP A 22 -9.67 -1.49 4.22
CA ASP A 22 -11.09 -1.15 4.36
C ASP A 22 -11.49 -1.03 5.83
N ASP A 23 -11.09 -1.96 6.70
CA ASP A 23 -11.39 -1.93 8.13
C ASP A 23 -10.70 -0.75 8.84
N SER A 24 -9.50 -0.39 8.40
CA SER A 24 -8.76 0.74 8.97
C SER A 24 -9.45 2.06 8.64
N ALA A 25 -10.05 2.19 7.45
CA ALA A 25 -10.72 3.40 6.99
C ALA A 25 -11.88 3.82 7.90
N ASP A 26 -12.64 2.86 8.43
CA ASP A 26 -13.79 3.14 9.32
C ASP A 26 -13.38 3.82 10.64
N ARG A 27 -12.10 3.73 11.02
CA ARG A 27 -11.54 4.31 12.25
C ARG A 27 -10.91 5.69 12.04
N VAL A 28 -10.89 6.19 10.82
CA VAL A 28 -10.30 7.49 10.48
C VAL A 28 -11.35 8.57 10.65
N ALA A 29 -11.14 9.54 11.54
CA ALA A 29 -12.03 10.69 11.66
C ALA A 29 -12.02 11.57 10.38
N PRO A 30 -13.08 12.36 10.11
CA PRO A 30 -13.04 13.41 9.09
C PRO A 30 -11.79 14.31 9.21
N GLY A 31 -11.11 14.56 8.09
CA GLY A 31 -9.82 15.26 8.04
C GLY A 31 -8.61 14.41 8.49
N GLY A 32 -8.84 13.22 9.04
CA GLY A 32 -7.81 12.27 9.44
C GLY A 32 -7.09 11.62 8.26
N ARG A 33 -5.92 11.03 8.54
CA ARG A 33 -5.06 10.39 7.54
C ARG A 33 -4.95 8.89 7.76
N LEU A 34 -4.97 8.15 6.66
CA LEU A 34 -4.69 6.73 6.59
C LEU A 34 -3.42 6.53 5.76
N VAL A 35 -2.45 5.81 6.33
CA VAL A 35 -1.20 5.46 5.62
C VAL A 35 -1.25 3.99 5.26
N TYR A 36 -1.13 3.70 3.96
CA TYR A 36 -0.97 2.36 3.44
C TYR A 36 0.46 2.16 2.97
N SER A 37 1.14 1.12 3.44
CA SER A 37 2.54 0.86 3.07
C SER A 37 2.82 -0.63 2.94
N THR A 38 3.67 -0.98 1.99
CA THR A 38 4.17 -2.35 1.82
C THR A 38 5.69 -2.33 1.57
N CYS A 39 6.35 -3.45 1.84
CA CYS A 39 7.73 -3.71 1.41
C CYS A 39 7.77 -4.42 0.03
N SER A 40 6.73 -4.25 -0.77
CA SER A 40 6.60 -4.80 -2.12
C SER A 40 6.76 -3.70 -3.16
N ILE A 41 7.22 -4.09 -4.36
CA ILE A 41 7.27 -3.21 -5.54
C ILE A 41 6.16 -3.54 -6.55
N TRP A 42 5.36 -4.58 -6.31
CA TRP A 42 4.34 -5.05 -7.25
C TRP A 42 3.11 -4.14 -7.26
N PRO A 43 2.66 -3.63 -8.42
CA PRO A 43 1.52 -2.72 -8.50
C PRO A 43 0.22 -3.29 -7.90
N GLU A 44 0.02 -4.60 -7.98
CA GLU A 44 -1.16 -5.32 -7.46
C GLU A 44 -1.26 -5.31 -5.93
N GLU A 45 -0.15 -5.09 -5.24
CA GLU A 45 -0.08 -4.91 -3.79
C GLU A 45 0.01 -3.41 -3.40
N ASN A 46 0.02 -2.50 -4.38
CA ASN A 46 0.38 -1.10 -4.17
C ASN A 46 -0.66 -0.16 -4.79
N ALA A 47 -0.32 0.48 -5.91
CA ALA A 47 -1.17 1.47 -6.58
C ALA A 47 -2.56 0.91 -6.90
N ARG A 48 -2.67 -0.35 -7.35
CA ARG A 48 -3.97 -0.95 -7.66
C ARG A 48 -4.85 -1.19 -6.42
N GLN A 49 -4.25 -1.47 -5.25
CA GLN A 49 -5.01 -1.56 -4.00
C GLN A 49 -5.57 -0.20 -3.61
N VAL A 50 -4.76 0.86 -3.77
CA VAL A 50 -5.16 2.24 -3.47
C VAL A 50 -6.23 2.74 -4.43
N GLU A 51 -6.08 2.51 -5.74
CA GLU A 51 -7.07 2.85 -6.76
C GLU A 51 -8.41 2.19 -6.45
N ALA A 52 -8.42 0.86 -6.27
CA ALA A 52 -9.64 0.12 -5.96
C ALA A 52 -10.26 0.56 -4.61
N PHE A 53 -9.43 0.92 -3.63
CA PHE A 53 -9.91 1.48 -2.37
C PHE A 53 -10.62 2.83 -2.56
N LEU A 54 -10.03 3.74 -3.33
CA LEU A 54 -10.61 5.07 -3.58
C LEU A 54 -11.91 5.00 -4.40
N GLU A 55 -12.05 3.99 -5.26
CA GLU A 55 -13.33 3.70 -5.93
C GLU A 55 -14.42 3.24 -4.95
N ARG A 56 -14.06 2.42 -3.95
CA ARG A 56 -15.01 1.91 -2.94
C ARG A 56 -15.31 2.91 -1.81
N ARG A 57 -14.38 3.81 -1.52
CA ARG A 57 -14.43 4.79 -0.41
C ARG A 57 -14.25 6.21 -0.94
N PRO A 58 -15.25 6.77 -1.64
CA PRO A 58 -15.15 8.10 -2.28
C PRO A 58 -14.95 9.25 -1.30
N GLU A 59 -15.24 9.03 -0.01
CA GLU A 59 -14.90 9.94 1.07
C GLU A 59 -13.39 10.07 1.31
N PHE A 60 -12.54 9.25 0.69
CA PHE A 60 -11.07 9.39 0.78
C PHE A 60 -10.44 10.02 -0.47
N SER A 61 -9.37 10.79 -0.25
CA SER A 61 -8.48 11.33 -1.28
C SER A 61 -7.10 10.74 -1.13
N ARG A 62 -6.37 10.62 -2.23
CA ARG A 62 -4.91 10.51 -2.18
C ARG A 62 -4.26 11.88 -1.98
N VAL A 63 -3.34 11.98 -1.04
CA VAL A 63 -2.52 13.17 -0.76
C VAL A 63 -1.13 12.99 -1.35
N GLU A 64 -0.51 11.85 -1.06
CA GLU A 64 0.83 11.49 -1.51
C GLU A 64 0.87 10.00 -1.84
N GLU A 65 1.69 9.63 -2.80
CA GLU A 65 2.08 8.23 -3.02
C GLU A 65 3.51 8.22 -3.55
N ARG A 66 4.28 7.23 -3.11
CA ARG A 66 5.65 7.05 -3.54
C ARG A 66 6.00 5.57 -3.56
N THR A 67 6.45 5.10 -4.71
CA THR A 67 7.18 3.85 -4.84
C THR A 67 8.67 4.13 -4.72
N THR A 68 9.34 3.43 -3.82
CA THR A 68 10.78 3.42 -3.70
C THR A 68 11.29 2.14 -4.35
N LEU A 69 12.12 2.27 -5.38
CA LEU A 69 12.74 1.11 -6.02
C LEU A 69 13.94 0.62 -5.21
N PRO A 70 14.22 -0.70 -5.22
CA PRO A 70 15.43 -1.24 -4.63
C PRO A 70 16.66 -0.65 -5.31
N LEU A 71 17.68 -0.33 -4.53
CA LEU A 71 18.98 0.11 -5.04
C LEU A 71 20.07 -0.85 -4.55
N ALA A 72 20.22 -1.95 -5.29
CA ALA A 72 21.27 -2.93 -5.02
C ALA A 72 22.65 -2.35 -5.36
N GLY A 73 23.64 -2.61 -4.51
CA GLY A 73 25.03 -2.16 -4.72
C GLY A 73 25.30 -0.70 -4.35
N ALA A 74 24.33 0.02 -3.79
CA ALA A 74 24.57 1.36 -3.24
C ALA A 74 25.47 1.34 -2.00
N PRO A 75 26.20 2.44 -1.73
CA PRO A 75 26.86 2.65 -0.44
C PRO A 75 25.86 2.48 0.71
N PRO A 76 26.31 2.04 1.92
CA PRO A 76 25.41 1.77 3.04
C PRO A 76 24.46 2.92 3.39
N GLN A 77 24.87 4.18 3.18
CA GLN A 77 24.03 5.36 3.46
C GLN A 77 22.89 5.58 2.43
N GLN A 78 22.93 4.89 1.29
CA GLN A 78 21.99 5.03 0.17
C GLN A 78 21.25 3.72 -0.15
N TYR A 79 21.60 2.63 0.54
CA TYR A 79 20.97 1.32 0.36
C TYR A 79 19.48 1.38 0.69
N ARG A 80 18.65 0.80 -0.18
CA ARG A 80 17.19 0.72 -0.02
C ARG A 80 16.70 -0.63 -0.55
N ASP A 81 15.91 -1.33 0.27
CA ASP A 81 15.24 -2.59 -0.12
C ASP A 81 14.07 -2.37 -1.10
N GLY A 82 13.59 -1.13 -1.20
CA GLY A 82 12.39 -0.77 -1.96
C GLY A 82 11.11 -0.95 -1.15
N GLY A 83 10.00 -0.43 -1.68
CA GLY A 83 8.70 -0.47 -1.04
C GLY A 83 7.77 0.62 -1.55
N TYR A 84 6.63 0.76 -0.88
CA TYR A 84 5.57 1.64 -1.31
C TYR A 84 4.87 2.29 -0.12
N VAL A 85 4.47 3.54 -0.30
CA VAL A 85 3.62 4.27 0.65
C VAL A 85 2.59 5.12 -0.08
N ALA A 86 1.36 5.14 0.43
CA ALA A 86 0.32 6.06 0.05
C ALA A 86 -0.29 6.70 1.31
N VAL A 87 -0.45 8.02 1.27
CA VAL A 87 -1.13 8.79 2.31
C VAL A 87 -2.49 9.22 1.77
N LEU A 88 -3.53 8.77 2.45
CA LEU A 88 -4.93 9.07 2.11
C LEU A 88 -5.53 9.96 3.19
N VAL A 89 -6.41 10.88 2.80
CA VAL A 89 -7.14 11.76 3.74
C VAL A 89 -8.64 11.53 3.60
N ARG A 90 -9.31 11.35 4.73
CA ARG A 90 -10.77 11.29 4.77
C ARG A 90 -11.34 12.71 4.66
N ARG A 91 -12.08 12.96 3.59
CA ARG A 91 -12.85 14.19 3.37
C ARG A 91 -14.04 14.23 4.35
N GLY A 92 -14.44 15.45 4.71
CA GLY A 92 -15.53 15.73 5.64
C GLY A 92 -16.88 15.28 5.13
#